data_AF-A0A1H6MRM2-F1
#
_entry.id   AF-A0A1H6MRM2-F1
#
_cell.length_a   1.000
_cell.length_b   1.000
_cell.length_c   1.000
_cell.angle_alpha   90.00
_cell.angle_beta   90.00
_cell.angle_gamma   90.00
#
_symmetry.space_group_name_H-M   'P 1'
#
loop_
_entity.id
_entity.type
_entity.pdbx_description
1 polymer ?
#
loop_
_entity_poly.entity_id
_entity_poly.type
_entity_poly.pdbx_seq_one_letter_code
_entity_poly.pdbx_strand_id
1 'polypeptide(L)'
;MLATVQAFHDKHDFKNNGGEDLAYQVALMAEELGEISACVTKGKSKQDLAEESADLLILLMGTAISAEFDLNEAFWQKMEKINKRKSKMVNGKIRVSEFKGIDKN
;
A
#
# COMPACT_ATOMS: atom_id res chain seq x y z
N MET A 1 -10.74 3.16 -10.25
CA MET A 1 -10.22 2.31 -9.16
C MET A 1 -10.87 2.70 -7.84
N LEU A 2 -10.58 3.87 -7.24
CA LEU A 2 -11.17 4.26 -5.95
C LEU A 2 -12.71 4.22 -5.93
N ALA A 3 -13.37 4.79 -6.94
CA ALA A 3 -14.83 4.71 -7.07
C ALA A 3 -15.38 3.27 -7.21
N THR A 4 -14.59 2.37 -7.81
CA THR A 4 -14.95 0.95 -7.92
C THR A 4 -14.85 0.26 -6.56
N VAL A 5 -13.82 0.57 -5.77
CA VAL A 5 -13.67 0.06 -4.40
C VAL A 5 -14.74 0.66 -3.48
N GLN A 6 -15.10 1.93 -3.64
CA GLN A 6 -16.22 2.54 -2.92
C GLN A 6 -17.54 1.80 -3.21
N ALA A 7 -17.85 1.56 -4.49
CA ALA A 7 -19.06 0.82 -4.86
C ALA A 7 -19.07 -0.60 -4.28
N PHE A 8 -17.89 -1.22 -4.11
CA PHE A 8 -17.76 -2.51 -3.43
C PHE A 8 -18.05 -2.39 -1.92
N HIS A 9 -17.51 -1.38 -1.24
CA HIS A 9 -17.81 -1.11 0.17
C HIS A 9 -19.30 -0.85 0.39
N ASP A 10 -19.92 -0.03 -0.46
CA ASP A 10 -21.35 0.31 -0.39
C ASP A 10 -22.22 -0.93 -0.62
N LYS A 11 -21.85 -1.76 -1.61
CA LYS A 11 -22.56 -3.00 -1.93
C LYS A 11 -22.56 -3.99 -0.76
N HIS A 12 -21.47 -4.04 -0.01
CA HIS A 12 -21.30 -4.97 1.11
C HIS A 12 -21.55 -4.34 2.48
N ASP A 13 -21.93 -3.07 2.53
CA ASP A 13 -22.21 -2.30 3.73
C ASP A 13 -21.12 -2.47 4.81
N PHE A 14 -19.86 -2.30 4.39
CA PHE A 14 -18.71 -2.51 5.28
C PHE A 14 -18.77 -1.63 6.53
N LYS A 15 -19.33 -0.43 6.40
CA LYS A 15 -19.57 0.52 7.50
C LYS A 15 -20.37 -0.08 8.65
N ASN A 16 -21.45 -0.80 8.35
CA ASN A 16 -22.30 -1.37 9.41
C ASN A 16 -21.93 -2.82 9.78
N ASN A 17 -20.99 -3.44 9.08
CA ASN A 17 -20.58 -4.84 9.28
C ASN A 17 -19.15 -5.00 9.80
N GLY A 18 -18.55 -3.93 10.35
CA GLY A 18 -17.20 -3.97 10.96
C GLY A 18 -16.05 -3.99 9.95
N GLY A 19 -16.31 -3.81 8.66
CA GLY A 19 -15.29 -3.76 7.61
C GLY A 19 -14.47 -2.46 7.61
N GLU A 20 -14.87 -1.45 8.39
CA GLU A 20 -14.18 -0.16 8.52
C GLU A 20 -13.28 -0.07 9.75
N ASP A 21 -13.19 -1.12 10.57
CA ASP A 21 -12.26 -1.15 11.69
C ASP A 21 -10.81 -1.14 11.19
N LEU A 22 -10.05 -0.09 11.54
CA LEU A 22 -8.70 0.11 11.03
C LEU A 22 -7.72 -0.98 11.48
N ALA A 23 -7.91 -1.56 12.68
CA ALA A 23 -7.05 -2.64 13.14
C ALA A 23 -7.29 -3.92 12.31
N TYR A 24 -8.55 -4.22 12.01
CA TYR A 24 -8.95 -5.30 11.12
C TYR A 24 -8.39 -5.12 9.71
N GLN A 25 -8.48 -3.91 9.15
CA GLN A 25 -7.92 -3.63 7.81
C GLN A 25 -6.40 -3.79 7.76
N VAL A 26 -5.69 -3.37 8.80
CA VAL A 26 -4.24 -3.61 8.91
C VAL A 26 -3.92 -5.10 9.00
N ALA A 27 -4.74 -5.88 9.71
CA ALA A 27 -4.57 -7.34 9.76
C ALA A 27 -4.73 -7.96 8.35
N LEU A 28 -5.77 -7.59 7.60
CA LEU A 28 -5.97 -8.06 6.23
C LEU A 28 -4.79 -7.66 5.32
N MET A 29 -4.31 -6.42 5.39
CA MET A 29 -3.13 -6.00 4.63
C MET A 29 -1.87 -6.79 4.99
N ALA A 30 -1.73 -7.20 6.26
CA ALA A 30 -0.61 -8.04 6.68
C ALA A 30 -0.71 -9.47 6.13
N GLU A 31 -1.91 -10.01 5.96
CA GLU A 31 -2.15 -11.29 5.29
C GLU A 31 -1.70 -11.24 3.82
N GLU A 32 -2.11 -10.22 3.06
CA GLU A 32 -1.69 -10.06 1.65
C GLU A 32 -0.19 -9.86 1.49
N LEU A 33 0.45 -9.15 2.43
CA LEU A 33 1.92 -9.06 2.47
C LEU A 33 2.57 -10.43 2.68
N GLY A 34 1.93 -11.33 3.43
CA GLY A 34 2.34 -12.72 3.59
C GLY A 34 2.28 -13.51 2.27
N GLU A 35 1.21 -13.33 1.49
CA GLU A 35 1.06 -13.98 0.18
C GLU A 35 2.03 -13.41 -0.87
N ILE A 36 2.26 -12.09 -0.89
CA ILE A 36 3.33 -11.47 -1.69
C ILE A 36 4.70 -12.05 -1.31
N SER A 37 4.98 -12.20 -0.02
CA SER A 37 6.22 -12.80 0.47
C SER A 37 6.35 -14.25 0.00
N ALA A 38 5.27 -15.04 0.07
CA ALA A 38 5.23 -16.39 -0.46
C ALA A 38 5.50 -16.41 -1.98
N CYS A 39 4.94 -15.46 -2.74
CA CYS A 39 5.20 -15.34 -4.17
C CYS A 39 6.69 -15.17 -4.47
N VAL A 40 7.34 -14.22 -3.78
CA VAL A 40 8.74 -13.85 -4.00
C VAL A 40 9.71 -14.94 -3.53
N THR A 41 9.43 -15.59 -2.39
CA THR A 41 10.36 -16.52 -1.76
C THR A 41 10.22 -17.96 -2.24
N LYS A 42 9.03 -18.36 -2.70
CA LYS A 42 8.74 -19.73 -3.15
C LYS A 42 8.67 -19.86 -4.68
N GLY A 43 8.96 -18.78 -5.40
CA GLY A 43 8.99 -18.77 -6.87
C GLY A 43 7.62 -18.97 -7.51
N LYS A 44 6.55 -18.40 -6.93
CA LYS A 44 5.23 -18.38 -7.57
C LYS A 44 5.26 -17.53 -8.86
N SER A 45 4.20 -17.59 -9.66
CA SER A 45 4.16 -16.92 -10.96
C SER A 45 4.12 -15.39 -10.81
N LYS A 46 4.47 -14.67 -11.89
CA LYS A 46 4.29 -13.21 -11.94
C LYS A 46 2.82 -12.81 -11.94
N GLN A 47 1.94 -13.70 -12.40
CA GLN A 47 0.50 -13.48 -12.39
C GLN A 47 -0.02 -13.51 -10.96
N ASP A 48 0.41 -14.51 -10.18
CA ASP A 48 0.08 -14.62 -8.75
C ASP A 48 0.57 -13.39 -8.01
N LEU A 49 1.84 -12.98 -8.21
CA LEU A 49 2.37 -11.76 -7.60
C LEU A 49 1.56 -10.51 -7.96
N ALA A 50 1.05 -10.41 -9.19
CA ALA A 50 0.24 -9.29 -9.62
C ALA A 50 -1.15 -9.29 -8.97
N GLU A 51 -1.74 -10.47 -8.75
CA GLU A 51 -3.01 -10.67 -8.04
C GLU A 51 -2.89 -10.24 -6.58
N GLU A 52 -1.95 -10.80 -5.82
CA GLU A 52 -1.74 -10.42 -4.41
C GLU A 52 -1.37 -8.93 -4.26
N SER A 53 -0.67 -8.35 -5.25
CA SER A 53 -0.39 -6.91 -5.27
C SER A 53 -1.64 -6.07 -5.50
N ALA A 54 -2.59 -6.56 -6.30
CA ALA A 54 -3.86 -5.91 -6.54
C ALA A 54 -4.75 -6.01 -5.28
N ASP A 55 -4.76 -7.15 -4.60
CA ASP A 55 -5.50 -7.35 -3.36
C ASP A 55 -5.02 -6.39 -2.27
N LEU A 56 -3.71 -6.28 -2.05
CA LEU A 56 -3.14 -5.30 -1.14
C LEU A 56 -3.50 -3.85 -1.53
N LEU A 57 -3.50 -3.52 -2.82
CA LEU A 57 -3.87 -2.20 -3.31
C LEU A 57 -5.36 -1.89 -3.05
N ILE A 58 -6.24 -2.87 -3.24
CA ILE A 58 -7.68 -2.75 -2.96
C ILE A 58 -7.91 -2.50 -1.48
N LEU A 59 -7.24 -3.24 -0.60
CA LEU A 59 -7.31 -3.02 0.86
C LEU A 59 -6.82 -1.62 1.25
N LEU A 60 -5.72 -1.16 0.67
CA LEU A 60 -5.20 0.20 0.92
C LEU A 60 -6.19 1.29 0.48
N MET A 61 -6.85 1.11 -0.67
CA MET A 61 -7.93 1.99 -1.11
C MET A 61 -9.14 1.93 -0.16
N GLY A 62 -9.49 0.74 0.32
CA GLY A 62 -10.53 0.54 1.33
C GLY A 62 -10.23 1.29 2.62
N THR A 63 -8.98 1.31 3.07
CA THR A 63 -8.56 2.12 4.22
C THR A 63 -8.73 3.61 4.00
N ALA A 64 -8.44 4.12 2.81
CA ALA A 64 -8.68 5.52 2.50
C ALA A 64 -10.16 5.90 2.55
N ILE A 65 -11.03 5.00 2.08
CA ILE A 65 -12.48 5.15 2.15
C ILE A 65 -12.94 5.16 3.62
N SER A 66 -12.56 4.15 4.40
CA SER A 66 -12.97 4.02 5.80
C SER A 66 -12.42 5.11 6.72
N ALA A 67 -11.23 5.64 6.42
CA ALA A 67 -10.61 6.74 7.16
C ALA A 67 -10.89 8.13 6.56
N GLU A 68 -11.75 8.20 5.54
CA GLU A 68 -12.24 9.45 4.93
C GLU A 68 -11.13 10.41 4.47
N PHE A 69 -10.07 9.90 3.84
CA PHE A 69 -9.01 10.75 3.27
C PHE A 69 -8.85 10.58 1.75
N ASP A 70 -8.44 11.66 1.07
CA ASP A 70 -8.15 11.62 -0.36
C ASP A 70 -6.78 10.95 -0.61
N LEU A 71 -6.82 9.66 -0.95
CA LEU A 71 -5.63 8.89 -1.29
C LEU A 71 -4.92 9.41 -2.54
N ASN A 72 -5.66 9.96 -3.52
CA ASN A 72 -5.07 10.46 -4.76
C ASN A 72 -4.28 11.74 -4.50
N GLU A 73 -4.86 12.67 -3.73
CA GLU A 73 -4.15 13.86 -3.28
C GLU A 73 -2.91 13.49 -2.44
N ALA A 74 -3.09 12.61 -1.45
CA ALA A 74 -1.99 12.14 -0.60
C ALA A 74 -0.86 11.49 -1.41
N PHE A 75 -1.19 10.70 -2.43
CA PHE A 75 -0.24 10.10 -3.36
C PHE A 75 0.55 11.17 -4.12
N TRP A 76 -0.12 12.13 -4.76
CA TRP A 76 0.57 13.16 -5.55
C TRP A 76 1.45 14.07 -4.69
N GLN A 77 0.96 14.49 -3.52
CA GLN A 77 1.76 15.24 -2.56
C GLN A 77 3.01 14.46 -2.13
N LYS A 78 2.89 13.14 -1.94
CA LYS A 78 4.04 12.28 -1.63
C LYS A 78 5.00 12.17 -2.80
N MET A 79 4.49 11.97 -4.01
CA MET A 79 5.29 11.86 -5.23
C MET A 79 6.11 13.13 -5.49
N GLU A 80 5.50 14.30 -5.34
CA GLU A 80 6.21 15.58 -5.49
C GLU A 80 7.38 15.71 -4.50
N LYS A 81 7.16 15.28 -3.24
CA LYS A 81 8.21 15.27 -2.20
C LYS A 81 9.34 14.29 -2.52
N ILE A 82 9.03 13.08 -2.99
CA ILE A 82 10.06 12.06 -3.23
C ILE A 82 10.80 12.26 -4.55
N ASN A 83 10.16 12.82 -5.58
CA ASN A 83 10.80 13.11 -6.88
C ASN A 83 11.94 14.14 -6.76
N LYS A 84 11.91 14.98 -5.73
CA LYS A 84 12.98 15.95 -5.42
C LYS A 84 14.17 15.31 -4.69
N ARG A 85 14.09 14.04 -4.27
CA ARG A 85 15.14 13.38 -3.49
C ARG A 85 16.23 12.82 -4.40
N LYS A 86 17.48 12.89 -3.95
CA LYS A 86 18.60 12.19 -4.59
C LYS A 86 18.52 10.70 -4.29
N SER A 87 18.80 9.87 -5.29
CA SER A 87 19.04 8.44 -5.10
C SER A 87 20.47 8.19 -4.61
N LYS A 88 20.67 7.20 -3.73
CA LYS A 88 22.01 6.68 -3.39
C LYS A 88 22.05 5.16 -3.40
N MET A 89 23.23 4.60 -3.58
CA MET A 89 23.47 3.15 -3.41
C MET A 89 23.69 2.82 -1.93
N VAL A 90 22.95 1.85 -1.40
CA VAL A 90 23.10 1.30 -0.04
C VAL A 90 23.10 -0.22 -0.13
N ASN A 91 24.17 -0.87 0.33
CA ASN A 91 24.32 -2.33 0.29
C ASN A 91 24.02 -2.93 -1.10
N GLY A 92 24.53 -2.29 -2.16
CA GLY A 92 24.31 -2.74 -3.54
C GLY A 92 22.92 -2.46 -4.13
N LYS A 93 22.04 -1.76 -3.40
CA LYS A 93 20.67 -1.43 -3.86
C LYS A 93 20.46 0.08 -3.95
N ILE A 94 19.70 0.52 -4.95
CA ILE A 94 19.31 1.93 -5.06
C ILE A 94 18.25 2.27 -4.00
N ARG A 95 18.41 3.41 -3.33
CA ARG A 95 17.47 3.92 -2.33
C ARG A 95 17.19 5.41 -2.56
N VAL A 96 15.91 5.76 -2.56
CA VAL A 96 15.41 7.14 -2.62
C VAL A 96 14.76 7.47 -1.26
N SER A 97 15.47 8.18 -0.39
CA SER A 97 14.96 8.53 0.95
C SER A 97 15.39 9.92 1.40
N GLU A 98 14.64 10.51 2.32
CA GLU A 98 15.13 11.61 3.15
C GLU A 98 16.24 11.07 4.04
N PHE A 99 17.51 11.31 3.68
CA PHE A 99 18.63 10.98 4.55
C PHE A 99 18.66 11.98 5.71
N LYS A 100 17.82 11.77 6.72
CA LYS A 100 17.90 12.50 7.99
C LYS A 100 18.90 11.75 8.90
N GLY A 101 20.05 12.36 9.16
CA GLY A 101 21.00 11.90 10.19
C GLY A 101 22.09 10.90 9.78
N ILE A 102 22.42 10.74 8.48
CA ILE A 102 23.53 9.88 8.02
C ILE A 102 24.77 10.69 7.56
N ASP A 103 24.71 12.03 7.62
CA ASP A 103 25.87 12.90 7.38
C ASP A 103 26.24 13.63 8.68
N LYS A 104 26.90 12.92 9.60
CA LYS A 104 27.87 13.51 10.50
C LYS A 104 29.05 12.55 10.56
N ASN A 105 30.09 12.87 9.78
CA ASN A 105 31.44 12.38 10.01
C ASN A 105 31.85 12.62 11.46
#